data_AF-A0A4Q7FGH7-F1
#
_entry.id   AF-A0A4Q7FGH7-F1
#
_cell.length_a   1.000
_cell.length_b   1.000
_cell.length_c   1.000
_cell.angle_alpha   90.00
_cell.angle_beta   90.00
_cell.angle_gamma   90.00
#
_symmetry.space_group_name_H-M   'P 1'
#
loop_
_entity.id
_entity.type
_entity.pdbx_description
1 polymer ?
#
loop_
_entity_poly.entity_id
_entity_poly.type
_entity_poly.pdbx_seq_one_letter_code
_entity_poly.pdbx_strand_id
1 'polypeptide(L)' 'MLARLRALRALDGSQDPDSRDASPLLILVAVVLALLLAILEIDLNRAALQSLGLMGDAFSVDPVFKSP' A
#
# COMPACT_ATOMS: atom_id res chain seq x y z
N MET A 1 -20.70 -8.22 24.61
CA MET A 1 -19.96 -7.54 23.52
C MET A 1 -18.87 -6.58 24.01
N LEU A 2 -19.16 -5.74 25.01
CA LEU A 2 -18.19 -4.78 25.61
C LEU A 2 -16.96 -5.43 26.29
N ALA A 3 -17.09 -6.64 26.82
CA ALA A 3 -15.97 -7.36 27.44
C ALA A 3 -14.85 -7.72 26.44
N ARG A 4 -15.22 -8.03 25.19
CA ARG A 4 -14.26 -8.37 24.12
C ARG A 4 -13.49 -7.13 23.65
N LEU A 5 -14.15 -5.99 23.59
CA LEU A 5 -13.52 -4.70 23.30
C LEU A 5 -12.57 -4.27 24.43
N ARG A 6 -12.90 -4.55 25.69
CA ARG A 6 -12.00 -4.34 26.83
C ARG A 6 -10.78 -5.25 26.80
N ALA A 7 -10.93 -6.51 26.43
CA ALA A 7 -9.81 -7.46 26.34
C ALA A 7 -8.79 -7.04 25.25
N LEU A 8 -9.27 -6.54 24.11
CA LEU A 8 -8.40 -5.99 23.06
C LEU A 8 -7.67 -4.72 23.53
N ARG A 9 -8.36 -3.84 24.26
CA ARG A 9 -7.76 -2.63 24.85
C ARG A 9 -6.76 -2.93 25.97
N ALA A 10 -6.94 -4.01 26.71
CA ALA A 10 -6.00 -4.45 27.74
C ALA A 10 -4.70 -4.98 27.12
N LEU A 11 -4.76 -5.57 25.92
CA LEU A 11 -3.58 -5.96 25.15
C LEU A 11 -2.80 -4.72 24.63
N ASP A 12 -3.53 -3.65 24.30
CA ASP A 12 -3.00 -2.36 23.85
C ASP A 12 -2.45 -1.50 25.02
N GLY A 13 -2.94 -1.74 26.24
CA GLY A 13 -2.64 -0.93 27.43
C GLY A 13 -1.37 -1.29 28.20
N SER A 14 -0.63 -2.31 27.77
CA SER A 14 0.66 -2.70 28.37
C SER A 14 1.86 -2.25 27.52
N GLN A 15 1.73 -1.12 26.82
CA GLN A 15 2.88 -0.44 26.24
C GLN A 15 3.39 0.58 27.25
N ASP A 16 4.51 0.25 27.89
CA ASP A 16 5.31 1.23 28.62
C ASP A 16 5.50 2.48 27.76
N PRO A 17 5.35 3.70 28.32
CA PRO A 17 5.54 4.93 27.56
C PRO A 17 6.97 5.06 27.00
N ASP A 18 7.94 4.36 27.59
CA ASP A 18 9.34 4.27 27.12
C ASP A 18 9.57 3.24 25.98
N SER A 19 8.54 2.46 25.59
CA SER A 19 8.60 1.53 24.45
C SER A 19 8.06 2.14 23.14
N ARG A 20 7.79 3.45 23.11
CA ARG A 20 7.16 4.15 21.98
C ARG A 20 8.08 4.43 20.80
N ASP A 21 9.36 4.16 20.91
CA ASP A 21 10.27 4.26 19.77
C ASP A 21 10.15 2.97 18.94
N ALA A 22 9.28 3.02 17.94
CA ALA A 22 9.24 1.98 16.92
C ALA A 22 10.66 1.81 16.34
N SER A 23 11.16 0.58 16.34
CA SER A 23 12.48 0.27 15.79
C SER A 23 12.61 0.88 14.38
N PRO A 24 13.64 1.72 14.11
CA PRO A 24 13.82 2.34 12.80
C PRO A 24 13.87 1.31 11.65
N LEU A 25 14.36 0.11 11.93
CA LEU A 25 14.37 -1.00 10.99
C LEU A 25 12.95 -1.49 10.69
N LEU A 26 12.08 -1.61 11.69
CA LEU A 26 10.69 -2.02 11.49
C LEU A 26 9.91 -0.97 10.70
N ILE A 27 10.20 0.31 10.91
CA ILE A 27 9.63 1.40 10.10
C ILE A 27 10.07 1.22 8.63
N LEU A 28 11.36 1.01 8.39
CA LEU A 28 11.87 0.79 7.03
C LEU A 28 11.20 -0.43 6.37
N VAL A 29 11.10 -1.55 7.09
CA VAL A 29 10.44 -2.77 6.59
C VAL A 29 8.97 -2.50 6.28
N ALA A 30 8.24 -1.81 7.16
CA ALA A 30 6.85 -1.46 6.93
C ALA A 30 6.66 -0.58 5.70
N VAL A 31 7.54 0.41 5.49
CA VAL A 31 7.54 1.26 4.28
C VAL A 31 7.80 0.44 3.03
N VAL A 32 8.81 -0.44 3.04
CA VAL A 32 9.12 -1.33 1.91
C VAL A 32 7.94 -2.24 1.59
N LEU A 33 7.34 -2.87 2.59
CA LEU A 33 6.17 -3.73 2.41
C LEU A 33 4.97 -2.96 1.86
N ALA A 34 4.70 -1.75 2.37
CA ALA A 34 3.63 -0.89 1.87
C ALA A 34 3.85 -0.52 0.40
N LEU A 35 5.08 -0.20 0.00
CA LEU A 35 5.42 0.08 -1.39
C LEU A 35 5.22 -1.15 -2.29
N LEU A 36 5.67 -2.33 -1.86
CA LEU A 36 5.50 -3.58 -2.61
C LEU A 36 4.02 -3.93 -2.77
N LEU A 37 3.21 -3.76 -1.73
CA LEU A 37 1.76 -3.97 -1.79
C LEU A 37 1.09 -2.99 -2.76
N ALA A 38 1.48 -1.71 -2.72
CA ALA A 38 0.95 -0.71 -3.66
C ALA A 38 1.28 -1.07 -5.11
N ILE A 39 2.52 -1.51 -5.39
CA ILE A 39 2.91 -1.98 -6.74
C ILE A 39 2.06 -3.18 -7.16
N LEU A 40 1.89 -4.16 -6.28
CA LEU A 40 1.06 -5.34 -6.56
C LEU A 40 -0.40 -4.97 -6.84
N GLU A 41 -0.96 -4.05 -6.05
CA GLU A 41 -2.35 -3.59 -6.24
C GLU A 41 -2.53 -2.84 -7.56
N ILE A 42 -1.56 -2.02 -7.95
CA ILE A 42 -1.54 -1.35 -9.26
C ILE A 42 -1.48 -2.36 -10.40
N ASP A 43 -0.64 -3.40 -10.28
CA ASP A 43 -0.49 -4.43 -11.31
C ASP A 43 -1.78 -5.26 -11.48
N LEU A 44 -2.39 -5.67 -10.36
CA LEU A 44 -3.67 -6.40 -10.37
C LEU A 44 -4.82 -5.57 -10.95
N ASN A 45 -4.83 -4.26 -10.69
CA ASN A 45 -5.90 -3.36 -11.15
C ASN A 45 -5.52 -2.59 -12.42
N ARG A 46 -4.45 -2.99 -13.12
CA ARG A 46 -3.90 -2.29 -14.28
C ARG A 46 -4.96 -1.97 -15.34
N ALA A 47 -5.81 -2.93 -15.70
CA ALA A 47 -6.87 -2.72 -16.70
C ALA A 47 -7.91 -1.68 -16.25
N ALA A 48 -8.29 -1.70 -14.97
CA ALA A 48 -9.21 -0.72 -14.42
C ALA A 48 -8.57 0.68 -14.38
N LEU A 49 -7.32 0.78 -13.92
CA LEU A 49 -6.56 2.03 -13.91
C LEU A 49 -6.34 2.60 -15.32
N GLN A 50 -6.11 1.74 -16.32
CA GLN A 50 -6.06 2.13 -17.74
C GLN A 50 -7.41 2.67 -18.23
N SER A 51 -8.53 2.01 -17.89
CA SER A 51 -9.86 2.48 -18.28
C SER A 51 -10.23 3.84 -17.67
N LEU A 52 -9.68 4.15 -16.49
CA LEU A 52 -9.82 5.44 -15.82
C LEU A 52 -8.83 6.51 -16.34
N GLY A 53 -7.95 6.15 -17.28
CA GLY A 53 -6.91 7.05 -17.80
C GLY A 53 -5.79 7.36 -16.80
N LEU A 54 -5.74 6.64 -15.67
CA LEU A 54 -4.73 6.81 -14.62
C LEU A 54 -3.42 6.06 -14.93
N MET A 55 -3.42 5.27 -16.01
CA MET A 55 -2.28 4.51 -16.45
C MET A 55 -2.16 4.66 -17.96
N GLY A 56 -1.06 5.26 -18.42
CA GLY A 56 -0.80 5.43 -19.85
C GLY A 56 -0.56 4.08 -20.51
N ASP A 57 -0.99 3.97 -21.77
CA ASP A 57 -0.55 2.87 -22.62
C ASP A 57 0.90 3.14 -23.01
N ALA A 58 1.85 2.60 -22.23
CA ALA A 58 3.29 2.76 -22.48
C ALA A 58 3.73 2.26 -23.87
N PHE A 59 2.84 1.58 -24.61
CA PHE A 59 3.05 1.09 -25.97
C PHE A 59 2.09 1.67 -27.02
N SER A 60 1.21 2.61 -26.66
CA SER A 60 0.45 3.37 -27.66
C SER A 60 1.36 4.44 -28.25
N VAL A 61 2.30 4.01 -29.08
CA VAL A 61 2.85 4.87 -30.12
C VAL A 61 1.64 5.31 -30.94
N ASP A 62 1.34 6.60 -30.85
CA ASP A 62 0.28 7.26 -31.60
C ASP A 62 0.31 6.74 -33.04
N PRO A 63 -0.78 6.15 -33.57
CA PRO A 63 -0.79 5.57 -34.91
C PRO A 63 -0.40 6.56 -36.00
N VAL A 64 -0.38 7.87 -35.71
CA VAL A 64 0.19 8.90 -36.59
C VAL A 64 1.67 8.67 -36.92
N PHE A 65 2.43 8.00 -36.05
CA PHE A 65 3.83 7.62 -36.29
C PHE A 65 3.99 6.20 -36.89
N LYS A 66 2.89 5.51 -37.22
CA LYS A 66 2.87 4.15 -37.80
C LYS A 66 2.48 4.12 -39.29
N SER A 67 2.43 5.28 -39.98
CA SER A 67 2.24 5.34 -41.44
C SER A 67 3.49 5.91 -42.13
N PRO A 68 3.76 5.54 -43.40
CA PRO A 68 5.10 5.48 -44.00
C PRO A 68 5.85 6.81 -44.07
#